data_AF-A0AAX4FSM9-F1
#
_entry.id   AF-A0AAX4FSM9-F1
#
_cell.length_a   1.000
_cell.length_b   1.000
_cell.length_c   1.000
_cell.angle_alpha   90.00
_cell.angle_beta   90.00
_cell.angle_gamma   90.00
#
_symmetry.space_group_name_H-M   'P 1'
#
loop_
_entity.id
_entity.type
_entity.pdbx_description
1 polymer ?
#
loop_
_entity_poly.entity_id
_entity_poly.type
_entity_poly.pdbx_seq_one_letter_code
_entity_poly.pdbx_strand_id
1 'polypeptide(L)'
;MSRHEDGWFWYVEPPAPPPKKPIEPPKSAGTPTESQDKPLSVEWIRNNIDRLRDQAINNPTKENVEMFLYVHKYMMDLSERFAYTYRSVAEQNTALDETISNPVTAVSRRQISDATEGAQREIIQRLAGQVGVWYFFQSTCQYCLRQNPILDYMRQEVPLSILPISLDGLPMVDGSHPNWVVDSGQAAQLQVSTTPTLYLVKPDTNEVVLLAAGLRSLPELKQRFVEVARAQNWISKDEYETAMHGLPRRLLTDGVDLEEVPTGTSDRDLLDIMRRGGIHGGGEQINTQSEGGNTPWRNR
;
A
#
# COMPACT_ATOMS: atom_id res chain seq x y z
N MET A 1 21.73 27.34 15.67
CA MET A 1 20.42 26.94 16.23
C MET A 1 19.38 27.81 15.53
N SER A 2 18.42 27.36 14.74
CA SER A 2 17.79 26.06 14.51
C SER A 2 17.24 26.08 13.07
N ARG A 3 17.54 25.07 12.25
CA ARG A 3 16.76 24.78 11.04
C ARG A 3 15.86 23.59 11.36
N HIS A 4 14.66 23.88 11.83
CA HIS A 4 13.60 22.89 11.89
C HIS A 4 12.36 23.51 11.28
N GLU A 5 11.79 22.76 10.33
CA GLU A 5 10.55 23.00 9.58
C GLU A 5 10.65 23.68 8.23
N ASP A 6 11.51 23.10 7.38
CA ASP A 6 11.29 23.15 5.95
C ASP A 6 10.86 21.71 5.47
N GLY A 7 9.54 21.36 5.45
CA GLY A 7 8.87 20.33 4.56
C GLY A 7 8.34 20.68 3.10
N TRP A 8 8.96 20.13 2.04
CA TRP A 8 8.68 20.16 0.57
C TRP A 8 8.11 21.37 -0.24
N PHE A 9 7.68 22.50 0.34
CA PHE A 9 6.88 23.53 -0.38
C PHE A 9 7.42 24.97 -0.44
N TRP A 10 8.69 25.26 -0.15
CA TRP A 10 9.25 26.62 -0.34
C TRP A 10 10.27 26.68 -1.46
N TYR A 11 10.13 27.76 -2.21
CA TYR A 11 11.03 28.17 -3.25
C TYR A 11 12.25 28.86 -2.62
N VAL A 12 13.44 28.29 -2.83
CA VAL A 12 14.69 29.00 -2.56
C VAL A 12 14.99 29.85 -3.80
N GLU A 13 15.00 31.17 -3.67
CA GLU A 13 15.37 32.05 -4.78
C GLU A 13 16.79 31.70 -5.23
N PRO A 14 16.99 31.29 -6.50
CA PRO A 14 18.32 31.02 -7.00
C PRO A 14 19.14 32.33 -7.00
N PRO A 15 20.43 32.28 -6.63
CA PRO A 15 21.28 33.45 -6.64
C PRO A 15 21.33 34.06 -8.05
N ALA A 16 21.30 35.40 -8.11
CA ALA A 16 21.23 36.15 -9.35
C ALA A 16 22.35 35.73 -10.32
N PRO A 17 22.04 35.47 -11.61
CA PRO A 17 23.03 35.02 -12.57
C PRO A 17 24.06 36.13 -12.85
N PRO A 18 25.33 35.78 -13.07
CA PRO A 18 26.37 36.74 -13.41
C PRO A 18 26.09 37.42 -14.76
N PRO A 19 26.63 38.64 -14.99
CA PRO A 19 26.34 39.42 -16.18
C PRO A 19 26.78 38.72 -17.47
N LYS A 20 25.87 38.69 -18.46
CA LYS A 20 26.05 38.03 -19.76
C LYS A 20 27.13 38.75 -20.59
N LYS A 21 28.08 37.98 -21.13
CA LYS A 21 29.00 38.44 -22.19
C LYS A 21 28.21 38.69 -23.50
N PRO A 22 28.69 39.59 -24.38
CA PRO A 22 28.05 39.86 -25.67
C PRO A 22 27.92 38.60 -26.52
N ILE A 23 26.72 38.38 -27.05
CA ILE A 23 26.35 37.25 -27.91
C ILE A 23 26.73 37.60 -29.36
N GLU A 24 27.57 36.78 -29.98
CA GLU A 24 27.80 36.78 -31.44
C GLU A 24 26.50 36.44 -32.19
N PRO A 25 26.27 36.98 -33.40
CA PRO A 25 25.06 36.74 -34.15
C PRO A 25 24.83 35.24 -34.42
N PRO A 26 23.56 34.78 -34.40
CA PRO A 26 23.24 33.36 -34.41
C PRO A 26 23.63 32.73 -35.75
N LYS A 27 24.47 31.70 -35.70
CA LYS A 27 24.59 30.72 -36.77
C LYS A 27 23.23 30.04 -36.91
N SER A 28 22.64 30.24 -38.09
CA SER A 28 21.63 29.44 -38.79
C SER A 28 20.83 28.44 -37.95
N ALA A 29 19.51 28.66 -37.94
CA ALA A 29 18.47 27.73 -37.53
C ALA A 29 18.86 26.26 -37.79
N GLY A 30 18.87 25.46 -36.73
CA GLY A 30 18.64 24.05 -36.85
C GLY A 30 17.25 23.88 -37.46
N THR A 31 17.21 23.37 -38.68
CA THR A 31 16.01 22.86 -39.33
C THR A 31 15.26 21.98 -38.33
N PRO A 32 13.93 22.10 -38.18
CA PRO A 32 13.18 21.08 -37.47
C PRO A 32 13.46 19.77 -38.20
N THR A 33 14.03 18.79 -37.50
CA THR A 33 14.06 17.42 -37.98
C THR A 33 12.61 17.08 -38.29
N GLU A 34 12.26 17.07 -39.57
CA GLU A 34 10.97 16.59 -40.04
C GLU A 34 10.88 15.15 -39.54
N SER A 35 10.14 14.94 -38.44
CA SER A 35 10.04 13.62 -37.83
C SER A 35 9.48 12.71 -38.89
N GLN A 36 10.22 11.66 -39.27
CA GLN A 36 9.74 10.63 -40.19
C GLN A 36 8.55 9.84 -39.63
N ASP A 37 8.12 10.17 -38.41
CA ASP A 37 6.96 9.62 -37.73
C ASP A 37 5.71 9.75 -38.59
N LYS A 38 5.00 8.63 -38.73
CA LYS A 38 3.71 8.58 -39.40
C LYS A 38 2.76 9.60 -38.76
N PRO A 39 2.14 10.53 -39.52
CA PRO A 39 1.20 11.49 -38.98
C PRO A 39 0.11 10.82 -38.15
N LEU A 40 -0.25 11.43 -37.02
CA LEU A 40 -1.21 10.92 -36.04
C LEU A 40 -0.82 9.61 -35.32
N SER A 41 0.40 9.09 -35.51
CA SER A 41 0.93 8.07 -34.59
C SER A 41 1.13 8.64 -33.19
N VAL A 42 1.18 7.78 -32.16
CA VAL A 42 1.42 8.23 -30.77
C VAL A 42 2.74 8.99 -30.65
N GLU A 43 3.77 8.56 -31.39
CA GLU A 43 5.07 9.23 -31.43
C GLU A 43 4.96 10.62 -32.07
N TRP A 44 4.29 10.71 -33.23
CA TRP A 44 4.04 11.99 -33.88
C TRP A 44 3.25 12.94 -32.99
N ILE A 45 2.18 12.45 -32.34
CA ILE A 45 1.35 13.27 -31.44
C ILE A 45 2.20 13.76 -30.26
N ARG A 46 2.98 12.89 -29.62
CA ARG A 46 3.88 13.26 -28.52
C ARG A 46 4.86 14.36 -28.93
N ASN A 47 5.41 14.28 -30.14
CA ASN A 47 6.39 15.23 -30.65
C ASN A 47 5.77 16.55 -31.14
N ASN A 48 4.48 16.57 -31.50
CA ASN A 48 3.84 17.72 -32.15
C ASN A 48 2.77 18.43 -31.32
N ILE A 49 2.21 17.80 -30.28
CA ILE A 49 1.04 18.34 -29.58
C ILE A 49 1.32 19.66 -28.87
N ASP A 50 2.51 19.85 -28.30
CA ASP A 50 2.91 21.12 -27.69
C ASP A 50 3.00 22.23 -28.74
N ARG A 51 3.59 21.95 -29.91
CA ARG A 51 3.66 22.91 -31.02
C ARG A 51 2.27 23.33 -31.50
N LEU A 52 1.35 22.38 -31.63
CA LEU A 52 -0.04 22.65 -32.04
C LEU A 52 -0.79 23.47 -30.98
N ARG A 53 -0.58 23.16 -29.69
CA ARG A 53 -1.13 23.94 -28.57
C ARG A 53 -0.61 25.37 -28.59
N ASP A 54 0.70 25.54 -28.68
CA ASP A 54 1.34 26.86 -28.63
C ASP A 54 0.94 27.70 -29.84
N GLN A 55 0.77 27.08 -31.02
CA GLN A 55 0.22 27.75 -32.20
C GLN A 55 -1.23 28.21 -31.97
N ALA A 56 -2.08 27.38 -31.35
CA ALA A 56 -3.45 27.73 -31.02
C ALA A 56 -3.55 28.84 -29.96
N ILE A 57 -2.64 28.88 -28.99
CA ILE A 57 -2.58 29.93 -27.95
C ILE A 57 -2.08 31.26 -28.54
N ASN A 58 -0.97 31.22 -29.27
CA ASN A 58 -0.32 32.43 -29.78
C ASN A 58 -1.09 33.04 -30.95
N ASN A 59 -1.82 32.24 -31.73
CA ASN A 59 -2.65 32.69 -32.83
C ASN A 59 -3.99 31.93 -32.86
N PRO A 60 -5.00 32.38 -32.08
CA PRO A 60 -6.26 31.66 -31.86
C PRO A 60 -7.24 31.83 -33.04
N THR A 61 -6.84 31.41 -34.24
CA THR A 61 -7.77 31.25 -35.36
C THR A 61 -8.61 29.99 -35.18
N LYS A 62 -9.77 29.93 -35.83
CA LYS A 62 -10.65 28.76 -35.77
C LYS A 62 -9.90 27.48 -36.17
N GLU A 63 -9.09 27.55 -37.22
CA GLU A 63 -8.35 26.42 -37.78
C GLU A 63 -7.27 25.92 -36.82
N ASN A 64 -6.53 26.82 -36.15
CA ASN A 64 -5.47 26.43 -35.22
C ASN A 64 -6.04 25.76 -33.96
N VAL A 65 -7.14 26.31 -33.44
CA VAL A 65 -7.84 25.73 -32.28
C VAL A 65 -8.47 24.39 -32.64
N GLU A 66 -9.16 24.30 -33.79
CA GLU A 66 -9.74 23.04 -34.27
C GLU A 66 -8.68 21.96 -34.47
N MET A 67 -7.53 22.30 -35.09
CA MET A 67 -6.44 21.35 -35.29
C MET A 67 -5.95 20.77 -33.96
N PHE A 68 -5.70 21.62 -32.95
CA PHE A 68 -5.30 21.15 -31.62
C PHE A 68 -6.39 20.27 -30.98
N LEU A 69 -7.66 20.70 -31.02
CA LEU A 69 -8.77 19.95 -30.46
C LEU A 69 -8.96 18.58 -31.11
N TYR A 70 -8.83 18.49 -32.44
CA TYR A 70 -8.93 17.22 -33.16
C TYR A 70 -7.79 16.27 -32.80
N VAL A 71 -6.54 16.76 -32.73
CA VAL A 71 -5.40 15.93 -32.34
C VAL A 71 -5.53 15.47 -30.88
N HIS A 72 -5.97 16.34 -29.98
CA HIS A 72 -6.21 15.99 -28.58
C HIS A 72 -7.34 14.95 -28.45
N LYS A 73 -8.47 15.15 -29.14
CA LYS A 73 -9.57 14.17 -29.16
C LYS A 73 -9.13 12.83 -29.73
N TYR A 74 -8.34 12.84 -30.81
CA TYR A 74 -7.81 11.62 -31.40
C TYR A 74 -6.92 10.83 -30.43
N MET A 75 -6.07 11.52 -29.67
CA MET A 75 -5.25 10.88 -28.61
C MET A 75 -6.12 10.26 -27.50
N MET A 76 -7.20 10.94 -27.10
CA MET A 76 -8.16 10.39 -26.14
C MET A 76 -8.83 9.12 -26.68
N ASP A 77 -9.22 9.11 -27.96
CA ASP A 77 -9.84 7.95 -28.59
C ASP A 77 -8.88 6.76 -28.75
N LEU A 78 -7.60 7.02 -29.02
CA LEU A 78 -6.56 6.00 -28.99
C LEU A 78 -6.40 5.41 -27.58
N SER A 79 -6.44 6.27 -26.56
CA SER A 79 -6.33 5.86 -25.15
C SER A 79 -7.53 5.02 -24.72
N GLU A 80 -8.74 5.37 -25.15
CA GLU A 80 -9.95 4.60 -24.90
C GLU A 80 -9.88 3.20 -25.55
N ARG A 81 -9.47 3.12 -26.82
CA ARG A 81 -9.26 1.83 -27.51
C ARG A 81 -8.21 0.96 -26.84
N PHE A 82 -7.13 1.57 -26.38
CA PHE A 82 -6.10 0.87 -25.59
C PHE A 82 -6.69 0.36 -24.28
N ALA A 83 -7.44 1.18 -23.53
CA ALA A 83 -8.04 0.79 -22.27
C ALA A 83 -9.00 -0.40 -22.42
N TYR A 84 -9.82 -0.43 -23.49
CA TYR A 84 -10.67 -1.59 -23.78
C TYR A 84 -9.87 -2.87 -24.03
N THR A 85 -8.81 -2.77 -24.83
CA THR A 85 -7.95 -3.93 -25.14
C THR A 85 -7.18 -4.39 -23.90
N TYR A 86 -6.63 -3.45 -23.13
CA TYR A 86 -5.94 -3.69 -21.87
C TYR A 86 -6.84 -4.46 -20.90
N ARG A 87 -8.06 -3.97 -20.68
CA ARG A 87 -9.05 -4.62 -19.81
C ARG A 87 -9.38 -6.03 -20.31
N SER A 88 -9.67 -6.18 -21.60
CA SER A 88 -9.99 -7.48 -22.18
C SER A 88 -8.84 -8.48 -22.03
N VAL A 89 -7.58 -8.05 -22.20
CA VAL A 89 -6.41 -8.92 -22.07
C VAL A 89 -6.16 -9.28 -20.60
N ALA A 90 -6.33 -8.32 -19.67
CA ALA A 90 -6.20 -8.56 -18.24
C ALA A 90 -7.26 -9.54 -17.74
N GLU A 91 -8.53 -9.35 -18.09
CA GLU A 91 -9.63 -10.25 -17.68
C GLU A 91 -9.51 -11.67 -18.27
N GLN A 92 -8.87 -11.82 -19.44
CA GLN A 92 -8.63 -13.14 -20.06
C GLN A 92 -7.40 -13.85 -19.50
N ASN A 93 -6.54 -13.15 -18.76
CA ASN A 93 -5.33 -13.70 -18.17
C ASN A 93 -5.41 -13.60 -16.65
N THR A 94 -5.67 -14.73 -15.98
CA THR A 94 -5.80 -14.79 -14.51
C THR A 94 -4.56 -14.28 -13.77
N ALA A 95 -3.37 -14.34 -14.38
CA ALA A 95 -2.15 -13.78 -13.78
C ALA A 95 -2.09 -12.24 -13.81
N LEU A 96 -2.93 -11.59 -14.63
CA LEU A 96 -3.02 -10.14 -14.78
C LEU A 96 -4.34 -9.55 -14.28
N ASP A 97 -5.32 -10.40 -13.93
CA ASP A 97 -6.61 -9.98 -13.40
C ASP A 97 -6.49 -9.53 -11.94
N GLU A 98 -6.36 -8.21 -11.76
CA GLU A 98 -6.29 -7.58 -10.44
C GLU A 98 -7.54 -7.82 -9.57
N THR A 99 -8.69 -8.19 -10.15
CA THR A 99 -9.90 -8.45 -9.36
C THR A 99 -9.78 -9.71 -8.50
N ILE A 100 -8.83 -10.61 -8.80
CA ILE A 100 -8.51 -11.78 -7.98
C ILE A 100 -7.79 -11.35 -6.69
N SER A 101 -6.80 -10.47 -6.82
CA SER A 101 -6.01 -9.95 -5.69
C SER A 101 -6.70 -8.80 -4.94
N ASN A 102 -7.53 -8.04 -5.63
CA ASN A 102 -8.23 -6.86 -5.14
C ASN A 102 -9.71 -6.88 -5.54
N PRO A 103 -10.54 -7.75 -4.93
CA PRO A 103 -11.93 -7.89 -5.32
C PRO A 103 -12.75 -6.61 -5.16
N VAL A 104 -13.42 -6.21 -6.24
CA VAL A 104 -14.19 -4.96 -6.31
C VAL A 104 -15.68 -5.13 -5.99
N THR A 105 -16.17 -6.36 -5.81
CA THR A 105 -17.57 -6.59 -5.46
C THR A 105 -17.81 -6.43 -3.96
N ALA A 106 -19.00 -6.00 -3.55
CA ALA A 106 -19.34 -5.83 -2.14
C ALA A 106 -19.27 -7.15 -1.35
N VAL A 107 -19.69 -8.26 -1.96
CA VAL A 107 -19.65 -9.59 -1.35
C VAL A 107 -18.20 -10.04 -1.13
N SER A 108 -17.35 -9.91 -2.14
CA SER A 108 -15.95 -10.29 -2.02
C SER A 108 -15.20 -9.43 -1.00
N ARG A 109 -15.45 -8.11 -0.96
CA ARG A 109 -14.85 -7.23 0.06
C ARG A 109 -15.26 -7.62 1.48
N ARG A 110 -16.53 -8.00 1.68
CA ARG A 110 -17.00 -8.48 2.98
C ARG A 110 -16.30 -9.77 3.37
N GLN A 111 -16.20 -10.72 2.45
CA GLN A 111 -15.50 -11.98 2.70
C GLN A 111 -14.03 -11.76 3.07
N ILE A 112 -13.33 -10.84 2.39
CA ILE A 112 -11.95 -10.47 2.75
C ILE A 112 -11.91 -9.84 4.14
N SER A 113 -12.79 -8.90 4.45
CA SER A 113 -12.85 -8.28 5.78
C SER A 113 -13.05 -9.32 6.88
N ASP A 114 -13.99 -10.25 6.68
CA ASP A 114 -14.29 -11.32 7.62
C ASP A 114 -13.08 -12.28 7.79
N ALA A 115 -12.37 -12.58 6.69
CA ALA A 115 -11.17 -13.40 6.69
C ALA A 115 -10.00 -12.72 7.42
N THR A 116 -9.75 -11.44 7.13
CA THR A 116 -8.74 -10.61 7.81
C THR A 116 -9.02 -10.53 9.30
N GLU A 117 -10.26 -10.22 9.70
CA GLU A 117 -10.65 -10.15 11.10
C GLU A 117 -10.51 -11.50 11.81
N GLY A 118 -10.92 -12.59 11.14
CA GLY A 118 -10.76 -13.95 11.64
C GLY A 118 -9.29 -14.31 11.90
N ALA A 119 -8.42 -14.05 10.91
CA ALA A 119 -6.98 -14.33 11.00
C ALA A 119 -6.29 -13.49 12.07
N GLN A 120 -6.61 -12.19 12.17
CA GLN A 120 -6.11 -11.33 13.24
C GLN A 120 -6.52 -11.85 14.62
N ARG A 121 -7.79 -12.23 14.79
CA ARG A 121 -8.30 -12.78 16.05
C ARG A 121 -7.58 -14.07 16.42
N GLU A 122 -7.39 -14.98 15.48
CA GLU A 122 -6.68 -16.25 15.70
C GLU A 122 -5.22 -16.03 16.15
N ILE A 123 -4.49 -15.14 15.47
CA ILE A 123 -3.12 -14.78 15.84
C ILE A 123 -3.06 -14.22 17.26
N ILE A 124 -3.93 -13.24 17.58
CA ILE A 124 -3.93 -12.60 18.90
C ILE A 124 -4.31 -13.62 19.98
N GLN A 125 -5.31 -14.47 19.73
CA GLN A 125 -5.73 -15.51 20.66
C GLN A 125 -4.61 -16.52 20.94
N ARG A 126 -3.88 -16.95 19.91
CA ARG A 126 -2.73 -17.85 20.06
C ARG A 126 -1.60 -17.22 20.87
N LEU A 127 -1.35 -15.92 20.67
CA LEU A 127 -0.29 -15.19 21.38
C LEU A 127 -0.69 -14.73 22.78
N ALA A 128 -1.99 -14.69 23.11
CA ALA A 128 -2.49 -14.18 24.40
C ALA A 128 -1.96 -14.92 25.64
N GLY A 129 -1.50 -16.16 25.49
CA GLY A 129 -0.86 -16.93 26.59
C GLY A 129 0.60 -16.54 26.86
N GLN A 130 1.24 -15.81 25.94
CA GLN A 130 2.65 -15.43 25.99
C GLN A 130 2.83 -13.90 26.03
N VAL A 131 1.86 -13.17 25.48
CA VAL A 131 1.88 -11.72 25.30
C VAL A 131 0.77 -11.09 26.13
N GLY A 132 1.11 -10.06 26.87
CA GLY A 132 0.17 -9.17 27.55
C GLY A 132 0.26 -7.74 27.02
N VAL A 133 -0.63 -6.88 27.51
CA VAL A 133 -0.67 -5.45 27.19
C VAL A 133 -0.44 -4.65 28.45
N TRP A 134 0.53 -3.75 28.44
CA TRP A 134 0.61 -2.66 29.42
C TRP A 134 -0.17 -1.46 28.90
N TYR A 135 -1.10 -0.97 29.69
CA TYR A 135 -1.98 0.15 29.36
C TYR A 135 -1.73 1.31 30.32
N PHE A 136 -0.97 2.30 29.88
CA PHE A 136 -0.66 3.50 30.65
C PHE A 136 -1.80 4.52 30.55
N PHE A 137 -2.32 4.95 31.70
CA PHE A 137 -3.41 5.93 31.79
C PHE A 137 -3.18 6.95 32.91
N GLN A 138 -4.01 8.00 32.92
CA GLN A 138 -4.17 8.95 34.03
C GLN A 138 -5.66 9.04 34.39
N SER A 139 -5.99 9.25 35.66
CA SER A 139 -7.37 9.28 36.14
C SER A 139 -8.26 10.30 35.42
N THR A 140 -7.71 11.45 35.03
CA THR A 140 -8.44 12.58 34.42
C THR A 140 -8.44 12.57 32.88
N CYS A 141 -7.80 11.57 32.27
CA CYS A 141 -7.60 11.47 30.82
C CYS A 141 -8.90 11.13 30.07
N GLN A 142 -9.47 12.10 29.35
CA GLN A 142 -10.71 11.91 28.57
C GLN A 142 -10.56 10.90 27.44
N TYR A 143 -9.39 10.82 26.81
CA TYR A 143 -9.11 9.80 25.79
C TYR A 143 -9.04 8.40 26.39
N CYS A 144 -8.58 8.27 27.63
CA CYS A 144 -8.50 7.00 28.34
C CYS A 144 -9.92 6.48 28.65
N LEU A 145 -10.84 7.37 29.09
CA LEU A 145 -12.27 7.03 29.25
C LEU A 145 -12.89 6.46 27.96
N ARG A 146 -12.48 6.96 26.78
CA ARG A 146 -12.93 6.44 25.49
C ARG A 146 -12.23 5.13 25.09
N GLN A 147 -10.98 4.94 25.50
CA GLN A 147 -10.20 3.74 25.21
C GLN A 147 -10.65 2.53 26.04
N ASN A 148 -11.06 2.74 27.29
CA ASN A 148 -11.44 1.69 28.22
C ASN A 148 -12.49 0.70 27.66
N PRO A 149 -13.66 1.12 27.13
CA PRO A 149 -14.64 0.20 26.57
C PRO A 149 -14.11 -0.58 25.34
N ILE A 150 -13.15 -0.02 24.60
CA ILE A 150 -12.51 -0.71 23.47
C ILE A 150 -11.61 -1.84 23.98
N LEU A 151 -10.87 -1.60 25.06
CA LEU A 151 -10.03 -2.62 25.69
C LEU A 151 -10.86 -3.70 26.40
N ASP A 152 -12.01 -3.35 26.94
CA ASP A 152 -12.98 -4.31 27.49
C ASP A 152 -13.51 -5.22 26.38
N TYR A 153 -13.89 -4.65 25.23
CA TYR A 153 -14.34 -5.45 24.08
C TYR A 153 -13.20 -6.34 23.55
N MET A 154 -11.97 -5.83 23.46
CA MET A 154 -10.81 -6.63 23.08
C MET A 154 -10.62 -7.84 24.01
N ARG A 155 -10.74 -7.66 25.33
CA ARG A 155 -10.67 -8.74 26.32
C ARG A 155 -11.80 -9.78 26.19
N GLN A 156 -12.95 -9.39 25.65
CA GLN A 156 -14.06 -10.30 25.39
C GLN A 156 -13.85 -11.12 24.11
N GLU A 157 -13.26 -10.51 23.07
CA GLU A 157 -12.96 -11.22 21.81
C GLU A 157 -11.78 -12.19 21.93
N VAL A 158 -10.75 -11.81 22.69
CA VAL A 158 -9.51 -12.58 22.86
C VAL A 158 -9.09 -12.58 24.32
N PRO A 159 -8.60 -13.70 24.87
CA PRO A 159 -8.22 -13.82 26.29
C PRO A 159 -6.87 -13.12 26.59
N LEU A 160 -6.68 -11.89 26.08
CA LEU A 160 -5.45 -11.12 26.20
C LEU A 160 -5.39 -10.43 27.57
N SER A 161 -4.29 -10.66 28.30
CA SER A 161 -4.07 -10.00 29.59
C SER A 161 -3.73 -8.53 29.39
N ILE A 162 -4.51 -7.63 29.98
CA ILE A 162 -4.26 -6.18 29.96
C ILE A 162 -4.01 -5.71 31.38
N LEU A 163 -2.83 -5.15 31.64
CA LEU A 163 -2.44 -4.53 32.90
C LEU A 163 -2.52 -2.99 32.78
N PRO A 164 -3.53 -2.36 33.40
CA PRO A 164 -3.60 -0.92 33.53
C PRO A 164 -2.55 -0.40 34.51
N ILE A 165 -1.80 0.63 34.10
CA ILE A 165 -0.74 1.28 34.87
C ILE A 165 -1.09 2.77 34.99
N SER A 166 -1.34 3.24 36.21
CA SER A 166 -1.70 4.62 36.50
C SER A 166 -0.45 5.49 36.65
N LEU A 167 -0.33 6.53 35.83
CA LEU A 167 0.78 7.50 35.89
C LEU A 167 0.60 8.52 37.01
N ASP A 168 -0.64 8.79 37.44
CA ASP A 168 -0.96 9.74 38.50
C ASP A 168 -1.27 9.05 39.85
N GLY A 169 -1.15 7.72 39.90
CA GLY A 169 -1.38 6.93 41.11
C GLY A 169 -2.84 6.90 41.57
N LEU A 170 -3.77 7.27 40.70
CA LEU A 170 -5.20 7.32 40.96
C LEU A 170 -5.96 6.35 40.04
N PRO A 171 -7.10 5.79 40.50
CA PRO A 171 -7.97 4.96 39.65
C PRO A 171 -8.65 5.82 38.57
N MET A 172 -9.18 5.19 37.53
CA MET A 172 -10.01 5.89 36.55
C MET A 172 -11.28 6.45 37.22
N VAL A 173 -11.67 7.68 36.85
CA VAL A 173 -12.81 8.38 37.47
C VAL A 173 -14.15 7.68 37.28
N ASP A 174 -14.32 6.89 36.21
CA ASP A 174 -15.54 6.12 35.94
C ASP A 174 -15.52 4.71 36.58
N GLY A 175 -14.44 4.35 37.29
CA GLY A 175 -14.26 3.03 37.91
C GLY A 175 -13.93 1.90 36.93
N SER A 176 -13.72 2.19 35.65
CA SER A 176 -13.27 1.20 34.68
C SER A 176 -11.87 0.67 35.02
N HIS A 177 -11.57 -0.56 34.61
CA HIS A 177 -10.29 -1.22 34.89
C HIS A 177 -9.90 -1.22 36.39
N PRO A 178 -10.74 -1.80 37.29
CA PRO A 178 -10.56 -1.70 38.74
C PRO A 178 -9.27 -2.38 39.26
N ASN A 179 -8.72 -3.32 38.49
CA ASN A 179 -7.43 -3.95 38.78
C ASN A 179 -6.32 -3.21 38.04
N TRP A 180 -5.72 -2.23 38.70
CA TRP A 180 -4.63 -1.40 38.16
C TRP A 180 -3.46 -1.34 39.14
N VAL A 181 -2.30 -0.93 38.65
CA VAL A 181 -1.09 -0.71 39.45
C VAL A 181 -0.58 0.71 39.28
N VAL A 182 0.12 1.23 40.29
CA VAL A 182 0.81 2.53 40.21
C VAL A 182 2.08 2.35 39.37
N ASP A 183 2.37 3.31 38.48
CA ASP A 183 3.66 3.36 37.80
C ASP A 183 4.81 3.40 38.82
N SER A 184 5.78 2.52 38.66
CA SER A 184 6.98 2.42 39.50
C SER A 184 8.27 2.67 38.70
N GLY A 185 8.17 3.40 37.58
CA GLY A 185 9.28 3.77 36.70
C GLY A 185 9.22 3.16 35.30
N GLN A 186 8.21 2.33 35.00
CA GLN A 186 8.02 1.75 33.67
C GLN A 186 7.80 2.85 32.63
N ALA A 187 6.98 3.85 32.95
CA ALA A 187 6.68 4.96 32.07
C ALA A 187 7.92 5.78 31.71
N ALA A 188 8.80 6.03 32.69
CA ALA A 188 10.05 6.76 32.46
C ALA A 188 11.01 5.95 31.56
N GLN A 189 11.14 4.64 31.81
CA GLN A 189 12.00 3.76 31.01
C GLN A 189 11.52 3.65 29.56
N LEU A 190 10.20 3.58 29.36
CA LEU A 190 9.55 3.47 28.05
C LEU A 190 9.23 4.83 27.41
N GLN A 191 9.66 5.94 28.03
CA GLN A 191 9.44 7.31 27.55
C GLN A 191 7.96 7.61 27.25
N VAL A 192 7.05 7.13 28.11
CA VAL A 192 5.62 7.39 27.98
C VAL A 192 5.35 8.86 28.29
N SER A 193 5.06 9.64 27.25
CA SER A 193 4.80 11.08 27.35
C SER A 193 3.32 11.45 27.22
N THR A 194 2.47 10.53 26.76
CA THR A 194 1.05 10.77 26.50
C THR A 194 0.20 9.59 26.95
N THR A 195 -1.08 9.84 27.27
CA THR A 195 -2.06 8.81 27.61
C THR A 195 -3.31 8.93 26.74
N PRO A 196 -3.94 7.81 26.33
CA PRO A 196 -3.54 6.43 26.63
C PRO A 196 -2.30 6.00 25.83
N THR A 197 -1.45 5.15 26.42
CA THR A 197 -0.34 4.50 25.70
C THR A 197 -0.34 3.00 25.99
N LEU A 198 -0.17 2.18 24.95
CA LEU A 198 -0.23 0.73 25.02
C LEU A 198 1.08 0.12 24.55
N TYR A 199 1.57 -0.86 25.29
CA TYR A 199 2.74 -1.68 24.94
C TYR A 199 2.35 -3.16 24.90
N LEU A 200 2.88 -3.91 23.95
CA LEU A 200 2.92 -5.36 24.02
C LEU A 200 4.10 -5.80 24.86
N VAL A 201 3.86 -6.75 25.75
CA VAL A 201 4.86 -7.28 26.68
C VAL A 201 4.88 -8.78 26.56
N LYS A 202 6.05 -9.35 26.30
CA LYS A 202 6.27 -10.80 26.26
C LYS A 202 7.29 -11.17 27.35
N PRO A 203 6.81 -11.63 28.52
CA PRO A 203 7.66 -11.82 29.70
C PRO A 203 8.80 -12.82 29.49
N ASP A 204 8.54 -13.92 28.79
CA ASP A 204 9.50 -15.01 28.59
C ASP A 204 10.78 -14.55 27.87
N THR A 205 10.66 -13.52 27.02
CA THR A 205 11.75 -12.95 26.22
C THR A 205 12.16 -11.55 26.66
N ASN A 206 11.52 -10.99 27.69
CA ASN A 206 11.68 -9.60 28.13
C ASN A 206 11.46 -8.56 27.01
N GLU A 207 10.64 -8.89 26.01
CA GLU A 207 10.32 -7.96 24.92
C GLU A 207 9.20 -7.01 25.34
N VAL A 208 9.42 -5.70 25.21
CA VAL A 208 8.42 -4.66 25.46
C VAL A 208 8.42 -3.71 24.27
N VAL A 209 7.31 -3.69 23.51
CA VAL A 209 7.24 -3.00 22.22
C VAL A 209 6.00 -2.11 22.17
N LEU A 210 6.17 -0.88 21.69
CA LEU A 210 5.07 0.09 21.58
C LEU A 210 4.00 -0.46 20.63
N LEU A 211 2.79 -0.65 21.15
CA LEU A 211 1.61 -0.97 20.37
C LEU A 211 1.04 0.31 19.79
N ALA A 212 0.60 1.24 20.65
CA ALA A 212 -0.04 2.48 20.23
C ALA A 212 0.15 3.60 21.25
N ALA A 213 0.22 4.84 20.77
CA ALA A 213 0.13 6.03 21.59
C ALA A 213 -1.07 6.87 21.13
N GLY A 214 -1.88 7.31 22.08
CA GLY A 214 -3.18 7.96 21.86
C GLY A 214 -4.33 6.97 21.65
N LEU A 215 -5.54 7.52 21.60
CA LEU A 215 -6.78 6.75 21.39
C LEU A 215 -6.73 5.99 20.06
N ARG A 216 -7.12 4.71 20.09
CA ARG A 216 -7.24 3.84 18.91
C ARG A 216 -8.52 3.01 18.97
N SER A 217 -9.10 2.80 17.80
CA SER A 217 -10.20 1.86 17.60
C SER A 217 -9.72 0.40 17.74
N LEU A 218 -10.66 -0.52 17.94
CA LEU A 218 -10.34 -1.94 18.03
C LEU A 218 -9.66 -2.48 16.75
N PRO A 219 -10.15 -2.19 15.52
CA PRO A 219 -9.49 -2.69 14.31
C PRO A 219 -8.06 -2.18 14.18
N GLU A 220 -7.80 -0.91 14.53
CA GLU A 220 -6.44 -0.35 14.53
C GLU A 220 -5.53 -1.07 15.54
N LEU A 221 -6.03 -1.39 16.73
CA LEU A 221 -5.27 -2.15 17.73
C LEU A 221 -4.98 -3.58 17.27
N LYS A 222 -5.96 -4.27 16.66
CA LYS A 222 -5.78 -5.64 16.13
C LYS A 222 -4.76 -5.66 14.99
N GLN A 223 -4.89 -4.75 14.03
CA GLN A 223 -3.93 -4.62 12.93
C GLN A 223 -2.53 -4.32 13.48
N ARG A 224 -2.41 -3.33 14.36
CA ARG A 224 -1.12 -2.93 14.92
C ARG A 224 -0.46 -4.03 15.76
N PHE A 225 -1.26 -4.86 16.44
CA PHE A 225 -0.76 -6.04 17.14
C PHE A 225 -0.06 -6.99 16.17
N VAL A 226 -0.71 -7.30 15.04
CA VAL A 226 -0.16 -8.20 14.01
C VAL A 226 1.10 -7.61 13.36
N GLU A 227 1.13 -6.30 13.10
CA GLU A 227 2.34 -5.62 12.62
C GLU A 227 3.52 -5.76 13.59
N VAL A 228 3.28 -5.53 14.88
CA VAL A 228 4.32 -5.68 15.91
C VAL A 228 4.75 -7.14 16.03
N ALA A 229 3.80 -8.08 16.06
CA ALA A 229 4.10 -9.51 16.12
C ALA A 229 4.96 -9.96 14.92
N ARG A 230 4.70 -9.43 13.72
CA ARG A 230 5.55 -9.68 12.55
C ARG A 230 6.93 -9.08 12.71
N ALA A 231 7.03 -7.81 13.13
CA ALA A 231 8.31 -7.13 13.32
C ALA A 231 9.21 -7.81 14.37
N GLN A 232 8.60 -8.41 15.39
CA GLN A 232 9.31 -9.19 16.42
C GLN A 232 9.50 -10.68 16.07
N ASN A 233 9.13 -11.10 14.85
CA ASN A 233 9.21 -12.50 14.41
C ASN A 233 8.41 -13.48 15.28
N TRP A 234 7.31 -13.04 15.89
CA TRP A 234 6.38 -13.90 16.63
C TRP A 234 5.39 -14.66 15.73
N ILE A 235 5.27 -14.21 14.47
CA ILE A 235 4.45 -14.84 13.42
C ILE A 235 5.24 -14.93 12.11
N SER A 236 4.86 -15.91 11.29
CA SER A 236 5.42 -16.10 9.94
C SER A 236 4.98 -15.00 8.97
N LYS A 237 5.62 -14.96 7.78
CA LYS A 237 5.22 -14.03 6.71
C LYS A 237 3.80 -14.36 6.23
N ASP A 238 3.49 -15.64 6.04
CA ASP A 238 2.21 -16.08 5.48
C ASP A 238 1.03 -15.78 6.43
N GLU A 239 1.25 -15.94 7.75
CA GLU A 239 0.28 -15.51 8.76
C GLU A 239 0.03 -14.01 8.71
N TYR A 240 1.09 -13.21 8.59
CA TYR A 240 0.98 -11.75 8.46
C TYR A 240 0.22 -11.34 7.19
N GLU A 241 0.57 -11.91 6.04
CA GLU A 241 -0.09 -11.61 4.76
C GLU A 241 -1.59 -11.95 4.83
N THR A 242 -1.92 -13.12 5.37
CA THR A 242 -3.32 -13.54 5.56
C THR A 242 -4.08 -12.59 6.50
N ALA A 243 -3.46 -12.19 7.62
CA ALA A 243 -4.08 -11.28 8.59
C ALA A 243 -4.14 -9.81 8.16
N MET A 244 -3.45 -9.42 7.09
CA MET A 244 -3.51 -8.08 6.50
C MET A 244 -4.38 -8.00 5.26
N HIS A 245 -4.43 -9.07 4.47
CA HIS A 245 -5.06 -9.05 3.15
C HIS A 245 -6.24 -10.01 3.02
N GLY A 246 -6.47 -10.89 4.01
CA GLY A 246 -7.56 -11.88 4.02
C GLY A 246 -7.39 -13.03 3.04
N LEU A 247 -6.49 -12.88 2.07
CA LEU A 247 -6.11 -13.87 1.05
C LEU A 247 -4.60 -13.81 0.84
N PRO A 248 -3.94 -14.94 0.55
CA PRO A 248 -2.54 -14.94 0.16
C PRO A 248 -2.38 -14.14 -1.13
N ARG A 249 -1.58 -13.06 -1.09
CA ARG A 249 -1.21 -12.32 -2.29
C ARG A 249 -0.15 -13.11 -3.06
N ARG A 250 -0.35 -13.24 -4.37
CA ARG A 250 0.63 -13.82 -5.29
C ARG A 250 1.07 -12.72 -6.23
N LEU A 251 2.26 -12.17 -5.99
CA LEU A 251 2.80 -11.13 -6.85
C LEU A 251 3.54 -11.78 -8.01
N LEU A 252 3.45 -11.20 -9.20
CA LEU A 252 4.24 -11.66 -10.34
C LEU A 252 5.74 -11.66 -10.05
N THR A 253 6.20 -10.71 -9.21
CA THR A 253 7.58 -10.61 -8.74
C THR A 253 8.03 -11.79 -7.89
N ASP A 254 7.11 -12.53 -7.28
CA ASP A 254 7.47 -13.73 -6.51
C ASP A 254 7.78 -14.92 -7.42
N GLY A 255 7.32 -14.88 -8.69
CA GLY A 255 7.51 -15.94 -9.67
C GLY A 255 8.56 -15.66 -10.75
N VAL A 256 9.20 -14.50 -10.73
CA VAL A 256 10.21 -14.10 -11.71
C VAL A 256 11.52 -13.78 -11.01
N ASP A 257 12.54 -14.61 -11.24
CA ASP A 257 13.90 -14.34 -10.80
C ASP A 257 14.59 -13.39 -11.79
N LEU A 258 14.95 -12.19 -11.33
CA LEU A 258 15.60 -11.18 -12.15
C LEU A 258 17.05 -11.55 -12.50
N GLU A 259 17.72 -12.39 -11.71
CA GLU A 259 19.08 -12.86 -12.02
C GLU A 259 19.08 -13.83 -13.21
N GLU A 260 17.95 -14.49 -13.48
CA GLU A 260 17.77 -15.41 -14.59
C GLU A 260 17.36 -14.72 -15.91
N VAL A 261 17.22 -13.38 -15.93
CA VAL A 261 16.85 -12.61 -17.13
C VAL A 261 18.10 -11.95 -17.75
N PRO A 262 18.66 -12.46 -18.86
CA PRO A 262 19.86 -11.90 -19.47
C PRO A 262 19.65 -10.48 -20.00
N THR A 263 20.72 -9.68 -19.97
CA THR A 263 20.73 -8.37 -20.63
C THR A 263 20.58 -8.54 -22.15
N GLY A 264 19.66 -7.79 -22.76
CA GLY A 264 19.35 -7.90 -24.20
C GLY A 264 18.28 -8.94 -24.56
N THR A 265 17.56 -9.49 -23.58
CA THR A 265 16.37 -10.32 -23.81
C THR A 265 15.33 -9.57 -24.66
N SER A 266 14.80 -10.21 -25.70
CA SER A 266 13.78 -9.60 -26.55
C SER A 266 12.45 -9.42 -25.81
N ASP A 267 11.63 -8.45 -26.21
CA ASP A 267 10.30 -8.22 -25.60
C ASP A 267 9.42 -9.48 -25.63
N ARG A 268 9.57 -10.30 -26.68
CA ARG A 268 8.84 -11.56 -26.80
C ARG A 268 9.30 -12.58 -25.78
N ASP A 269 10.61 -12.78 -25.64
CA ASP A 269 11.17 -13.74 -24.69
C ASP A 269 10.92 -13.30 -23.25
N LEU A 270 10.99 -11.99 -22.99
CA LEU A 270 10.64 -11.39 -21.70
C LEU A 270 9.16 -11.64 -21.37
N LEU A 271 8.26 -11.46 -22.32
CA LEU A 271 6.84 -11.76 -22.13
C LEU A 271 6.62 -13.25 -21.80
N ASP A 272 7.35 -14.16 -22.43
CA ASP A 272 7.25 -15.59 -22.14
C ASP A 272 7.82 -15.95 -20.76
N ILE A 273 8.88 -15.26 -20.30
CA ILE A 273 9.37 -15.36 -18.90
C ILE A 273 8.28 -14.88 -17.93
N MET A 274 7.72 -13.70 -18.16
CA MET A 274 6.66 -13.13 -17.31
C MET A 274 5.42 -14.02 -17.24
N ARG A 275 5.03 -14.65 -18.37
CA ARG A 275 3.92 -15.60 -18.39
C ARG A 275 4.19 -16.83 -17.53
N ARG A 276 5.41 -17.37 -17.54
CA ARG A 276 5.78 -18.51 -16.68
C ARG A 276 5.73 -18.14 -15.20
N GLY A 277 6.23 -16.95 -14.84
CA GLY A 277 6.18 -16.45 -13.46
C GLY A 277 4.76 -16.23 -12.96
N GLY A 278 3.86 -15.77 -13.83
CA GLY A 278 2.45 -15.52 -13.48
C GLY A 278 1.60 -16.79 -13.28
N ILE A 279 2.00 -17.92 -13.85
CA ILE A 279 1.25 -19.19 -13.79
C ILE A 279 1.66 -20.05 -12.56
N HIS A 280 2.85 -19.84 -11.99
CA HIS A 280 3.47 -20.78 -11.05
C HIS A 280 3.93 -20.23 -9.68
N GLY A 281 3.59 -18.99 -9.32
CA GLY A 281 3.91 -18.43 -8.01
C GLY A 281 3.11 -19.03 -6.85
N GLY A 282 3.51 -20.21 -6.35
CA GLY A 282 3.00 -20.85 -5.12
C GLY A 282 2.52 -22.28 -5.36
N GLY A 283 3.39 -23.25 -5.04
CA GLY A 283 3.31 -24.65 -5.46
C GLY A 283 1.99 -25.35 -5.22
N GLU A 284 1.45 -25.94 -6.29
CA GLU A 284 0.82 -27.24 -6.26
C GLU A 284 0.99 -27.86 -7.64
N GLN A 285 1.67 -29.00 -7.72
CA GLN A 285 1.77 -29.77 -8.96
C GLN A 285 0.36 -30.16 -9.37
N ILE A 286 -0.19 -29.49 -10.39
CA ILE A 286 -1.33 -30.03 -11.11
C ILE A 286 -0.78 -31.25 -11.83
N ASN A 287 -1.04 -32.41 -11.22
CA ASN A 287 -0.66 -33.73 -11.70
C ASN A 287 -1.07 -33.86 -13.17
N THR A 288 -0.12 -33.69 -14.09
CA THR A 288 -0.28 -33.99 -15.52
C THR A 288 -0.17 -35.49 -15.73
N GLN A 289 -1.01 -36.24 -15.01
CA GLN A 289 -1.34 -37.62 -15.31
C GLN A 289 -2.83 -37.83 -14.97
N SER A 290 -3.70 -37.43 -15.88
CA SER A 290 -4.97 -38.13 -16.09
C SER A 290 -5.16 -38.32 -17.59
N GLU A 291 -4.63 -39.44 -18.07
CA GLU A 291 -5.11 -40.05 -19.30
C GLU A 291 -6.63 -40.28 -19.18
N GLY A 292 -7.39 -39.84 -20.19
CA GLY A 292 -8.75 -40.34 -20.44
C GLY A 292 -9.84 -39.95 -19.43
N GLY A 293 -10.15 -38.66 -19.31
CA GLY A 293 -11.27 -38.18 -18.47
C GLY A 293 -12.34 -37.44 -19.28
N ASN A 294 -13.50 -38.08 -19.44
CA ASN A 294 -14.72 -37.58 -20.08
C ASN A 294 -15.08 -36.13 -19.67
N THR A 295 -15.13 -35.19 -20.63
CA THR A 295 -15.58 -33.81 -20.34
C THR A 295 -17.11 -33.76 -20.32
N PRO A 296 -17.76 -33.24 -19.25
CA PRO A 296 -19.22 -33.34 -19.05
C PRO A 296 -20.10 -32.72 -20.15
N TRP A 297 -19.54 -31.90 -21.02
CA TRP A 297 -20.26 -31.12 -22.03
C TRP A 297 -20.32 -31.79 -23.41
N ARG A 298 -19.66 -32.94 -23.60
CA ARG A 298 -19.64 -33.63 -24.90
C ARG A 298 -20.81 -34.56 -25.16
N ASN A 299 -21.65 -34.82 -24.16
CA ASN A 299 -22.84 -35.67 -24.30
C ASN A 299 -24.11 -34.90 -23.89
N ARG A 300 -24.61 -34.04 -24.79
CA ARG A 300 -26.01 -33.59 -24.83
C ARG A 300 -26.44 -33.35 -26.27
#